data_AF-C0EGS8-F1
#
_entry.id   AF-C0EGS8-F1
#
_cell.length_a   1.000
_cell.length_b   1.000
_cell.length_c   1.000
_cell.angle_alpha   90.00
_cell.angle_beta   90.00
_cell.angle_gamma   90.00
#
_symmetry.space_group_name_H-M   'P 1'
#
loop_
_entity.id
_entity.type
_entity.pdbx_description
1 polymer ?
#
loop_
_entity_poly.entity_id
_entity_poly.type
_entity_poly.pdbx_seq_one_letter_code
_entity_poly.pdbx_strand_id
1 'polypeptide(L)'
;FYNHIFRKADRAKYLEEQRQLMLQVQQIFDDSKQRYGAEKIRVVLAESGIHVGKERVRKIMKELNLVSIRENAKRNYKKRQEYQKRNLLNQEFQSRPEE
;
A
#
# COMPACT_ATOMS: atom_id res chain seq x y z
N PHE A 1 40.44 -3.59 12.00
CA PHE A 1 39.84 -2.34 12.53
C PHE A 1 38.58 -1.99 11.75
N TYR A 2 37.44 -1.86 12.43
CA TYR A 2 36.15 -1.60 11.78
C TYR A 2 36.01 -0.13 11.36
N ASN A 3 36.56 0.19 10.19
CA ASN A 3 36.54 1.53 9.59
C ASN A 3 35.10 2.04 9.30
N HIS A 4 34.12 1.14 9.16
CA HIS A 4 32.71 1.49 8.93
C HIS A 4 32.02 2.16 10.15
N ILE A 5 32.57 2.01 11.36
CA ILE A 5 32.01 2.62 12.59
C ILE A 5 32.24 4.14 12.60
N PHE A 6 33.37 4.58 12.02
CA PHE A 6 33.79 5.99 11.97
C PHE A 6 33.30 6.72 10.72
N ARG A 7 32.80 6.01 9.70
CA ARG A 7 32.26 6.58 8.46
C ARG A 7 30.75 6.89 8.53
N LYS A 8 30.16 6.95 9.72
CA LYS A 8 28.73 7.23 9.86
C LYS A 8 28.47 8.66 9.39
N ALA A 9 27.56 8.81 8.42
CA ALA A 9 26.95 10.10 8.13
C ALA A 9 26.33 10.66 9.42
N ASP A 10 26.37 11.98 9.59
CA ASP A 10 25.82 12.64 10.78
C ASP A 10 24.41 12.15 11.06
N ARG A 11 24.26 11.45 12.19
CA ARG A 11 22.98 10.85 12.58
C ARG A 11 21.88 11.91 12.66
N ALA A 12 22.23 13.13 13.04
CA ALA A 12 21.34 14.27 13.07
C ALA A 12 20.75 14.59 11.68
N LYS A 13 21.61 14.65 10.65
CA LYS A 13 21.20 14.91 9.27
C LYS A 13 20.27 13.83 8.73
N TYR A 14 20.60 12.56 8.95
CA TYR A 14 19.73 11.45 8.55
C TYR A 14 18.35 11.50 9.23
N LEU A 15 18.31 11.82 10.53
CA LEU A 15 17.05 11.95 11.27
C LEU A 15 16.22 13.14 10.78
N GLU A 16 16.88 14.22 10.37
CA GLU A 16 16.22 15.38 9.78
C GLU A 16 15.61 15.06 8.41
N GLU A 17 16.39 14.46 7.50
CA GLU A 17 15.89 13.99 6.19
C GLU A 17 14.72 13.01 6.35
N GLN A 18 14.80 12.11 7.32
CA GLN A 18 13.72 11.16 7.61
C GLN A 18 12.46 11.89 8.11
N ARG A 19 12.60 12.89 8.99
CA ARG A 19 11.46 13.70 9.46
C ARG A 19 10.81 14.49 8.32
N GLN A 20 11.60 15.09 7.43
CA GLN A 20 11.09 15.80 6.26
C GLN A 20 10.29 14.86 5.35
N LEU A 21 10.80 13.66 5.11
CA LEU A 21 10.10 12.66 4.30
C LEU A 21 8.79 12.19 4.97
N MET A 22 8.79 12.02 6.30
CA MET A 22 7.57 11.66 7.04
C MET A 22 6.48 12.73 6.92
N LEU A 23 6.85 14.01 7.02
CA LEU A 23 5.92 15.14 6.87
C LEU A 23 5.31 15.18 5.46
N GLN A 24 6.12 14.99 4.42
CA GLN A 24 5.62 14.96 3.04
C GLN A 24 4.68 13.78 2.78
N VAL A 25 5.00 12.60 3.32
CA VAL A 25 4.11 11.42 3.21
C VAL A 25 2.76 11.70 3.88
N GLN A 26 2.78 12.30 5.08
CA GLN A 26 1.57 12.71 5.80
C GLN A 26 0.74 13.70 4.97
N GLN A 27 1.37 14.76 4.45
CA GLN A 27 0.70 15.78 3.65
C GLN A 27 0.03 15.20 2.41
N ILE A 28 0.76 14.39 1.62
CA ILE A 28 0.20 13.73 0.43
C ILE A 28 -0.97 12.81 0.79
N PHE A 29 -0.87 12.12 1.92
CA PHE A 29 -1.93 11.25 2.40
C PHE A 29 -3.20 12.02 2.74
N ASP A 30 -3.08 13.13 3.46
CA ASP A 30 -4.20 13.99 3.84
C ASP A 30 -4.82 14.70 2.62
N ASP A 31 -4.00 15.22 1.71
CA ASP A 31 -4.43 15.83 0.44
C ASP A 31 -5.23 14.84 -0.42
N SER A 32 -4.84 13.56 -0.39
CA SER A 32 -5.55 12.48 -1.11
C SER A 32 -6.85 12.03 -0.44
N LYS A 33 -7.24 12.66 0.67
CA LYS A 33 -8.35 12.25 1.56
C LYS A 33 -8.16 10.80 2.03
N GLN A 34 -6.92 10.44 2.38
CA GLN A 34 -6.53 9.13 2.93
C GLN A 34 -6.74 7.93 1.98
N ARG A 35 -6.97 8.17 0.69
CA ARG A 35 -7.17 7.09 -0.29
C ARG A 35 -5.86 6.47 -0.75
N TYR A 36 -4.78 7.25 -0.81
CA TYR A 36 -3.53 6.78 -1.38
C TYR A 36 -2.82 5.78 -0.48
N GLY A 37 -2.42 4.66 -1.06
CA GLY A 37 -1.52 3.68 -0.43
C GLY A 37 -0.06 3.95 -0.80
N ALA A 38 0.84 3.16 -0.20
CA ALA A 38 2.29 3.33 -0.37
C ALA A 38 2.78 3.44 -1.83
N GLU A 39 2.19 2.70 -2.77
CA GLU A 39 2.57 2.81 -4.18
C GLU A 39 2.17 4.15 -4.79
N LYS A 40 0.94 4.62 -4.52
CA LYS A 40 0.45 5.87 -5.09
C LYS A 40 1.19 7.07 -4.48
N ILE A 41 1.46 7.03 -3.18
CA ILE A 41 2.30 8.04 -2.49
C ILE A 41 3.71 8.05 -3.07
N ARG A 42 4.33 6.88 -3.33
CA ARG A 42 5.64 6.79 -3.99
C ARG A 42 5.64 7.49 -5.35
N VAL A 43 4.61 7.28 -6.16
CA VAL A 43 4.49 7.91 -7.48
C VAL A 43 4.38 9.43 -7.33
N VAL A 44 3.54 9.93 -6.43
CA VAL A 44 3.41 11.37 -6.15
C VAL A 44 4.72 11.97 -5.63
N LEU A 45 5.46 11.24 -4.78
CA LEU A 45 6.80 11.66 -4.34
C LEU A 45 7.80 11.71 -5.50
N ALA A 46 7.74 10.76 -6.43
CA ALA A 46 8.60 10.79 -7.61
C ALA A 46 8.26 11.98 -8.54
N GLU A 47 6.98 12.32 -8.67
CA GLU A 47 6.50 13.52 -9.39
C GLU A 47 7.01 14.81 -8.74
N SER A 48 7.16 14.85 -7.41
CA SER A 48 7.78 15.98 -6.69
C SER A 48 9.32 15.93 -6.65
N GLY A 49 9.93 14.99 -7.37
CA GLY A 49 11.38 14.84 -7.52
C GLY A 49 12.06 13.92 -6.49
N ILE A 50 11.32 13.40 -5.51
CA ILE A 50 11.86 12.59 -4.41
C ILE A 50 11.67 11.10 -4.71
N HIS A 51 12.76 10.46 -5.12
CA HIS A 51 12.76 9.06 -5.50
C HIS A 51 12.95 8.15 -4.29
N VAL A 52 11.89 7.48 -3.88
CA VAL A 52 11.90 6.57 -2.71
C VAL A 52 11.40 5.18 -3.10
N GLY A 53 11.94 4.14 -2.46
CA GLY A 53 11.43 2.79 -2.58
C GLY A 53 10.07 2.62 -1.90
N LYS A 54 9.19 1.80 -2.48
CA LYS A 54 7.86 1.48 -1.93
C LYS A 54 7.91 0.99 -0.48
N GLU A 55 8.88 0.13 -0.16
CA GLU A 55 9.04 -0.43 1.19
C GLU A 55 9.35 0.65 2.22
N ARG A 56 10.14 1.67 1.85
CA ARG A 56 10.47 2.78 2.73
C ARG A 56 9.23 3.65 2.99
N VAL A 57 8.43 3.94 1.97
CA VAL A 57 7.14 4.62 2.13
C VAL A 57 6.18 3.79 2.98
N ARG A 58 6.10 2.48 2.74
CA ARG A 58 5.25 1.58 3.55
C ARG A 58 5.67 1.58 5.02
N LYS A 59 6.97 1.58 5.31
CA LYS A 59 7.48 1.64 6.68
C LYS A 59 7.07 2.94 7.36
N ILE A 60 7.23 4.07 6.68
CA ILE A 60 6.79 5.38 7.17
C ILE A 60 5.27 5.40 7.43
N MET A 61 4.46 4.91 6.50
CA MET A 61 3.01 4.82 6.71
C MET A 61 2.67 3.97 7.95
N LYS A 62 3.38 2.87 8.19
CA LYS A 62 3.20 2.05 9.40
C LYS A 62 3.62 2.79 10.67
N GLU A 63 4.77 3.46 10.66
CA GLU A 63 5.27 4.25 11.79
C GLU A 63 4.30 5.37 12.17
N LEU A 64 3.66 6.00 11.17
CA LEU A 64 2.64 7.03 11.33
C LEU A 64 1.21 6.48 11.52
N ASN A 65 1.03 5.16 11.54
CA ASN A 65 -0.27 4.49 11.62
C ASN A 65 -1.28 4.92 10.51
N LEU A 66 -0.79 5.27 9.33
CA LEU A 66 -1.60 5.68 8.18
C LEU A 66 -2.13 4.46 7.43
N VAL A 67 -3.46 4.35 7.34
CA VAL A 67 -4.14 3.25 6.64
C VAL A 67 -4.98 3.81 5.50
N SER A 68 -4.65 3.39 4.27
CA SER A 68 -5.38 3.78 3.07
C SER A 68 -6.82 3.27 3.09
N ILE A 69 -7.77 4.19 2.90
CA ILE A 69 -9.19 3.88 2.72
C ILE A 69 -9.38 3.32 1.31
N ARG A 70 -9.83 2.06 1.24
CA ARG A 70 -10.11 1.38 -0.03
C ARG A 70 -11.60 1.12 -0.19
N GLU A 71 -12.12 1.43 -1.36
CA GLU A 71 -13.47 1.03 -1.74
C GLU A 71 -13.52 -0.49 -1.96
N ASN A 72 -14.34 -1.17 -1.17
CA ASN A 72 -14.52 -2.62 -1.26
C ASN A 72 -15.62 -3.02 -2.26
N ALA A 73 -16.23 -2.07 -2.98
CA ALA A 73 -17.40 -2.31 -3.84
C ALA A 73 -17.18 -3.46 -4.84
N LYS A 74 -16.07 -3.43 -5.59
CA LYS A 74 -15.72 -4.49 -6.57
C LYS A 74 -15.48 -5.84 -5.90
N ARG A 75 -14.78 -5.86 -4.75
CA ARG A 75 -14.51 -7.09 -3.99
C ARG A 75 -15.81 -7.70 -3.46
N ASN A 76 -16.70 -6.86 -2.94
CA ASN A 76 -18.01 -7.25 -2.43
C ASN A 76 -18.91 -7.78 -3.54
N TYR A 77 -18.92 -7.12 -4.71
CA TYR A 77 -19.63 -7.60 -5.90
C TYR A 77 -19.15 -8.99 -6.33
N LYS A 78 -17.83 -9.19 -6.45
CA LYS A 78 -17.26 -10.50 -6.79
C LYS A 78 -17.63 -11.58 -5.76
N LYS A 79 -17.56 -11.26 -4.47
CA LYS A 79 -17.96 -12.17 -3.39
C LYS A 79 -19.43 -12.57 -3.50
N ARG A 80 -20.32 -11.63 -3.85
CA ARG A 80 -21.75 -11.89 -4.07
C ARG A 80 -21.97 -12.82 -5.27
N GLN A 81 -21.30 -12.55 -6.39
CA GLN A 81 -21.38 -13.39 -7.59
C GLN A 81 -20.92 -14.82 -7.31
N GLU A 82 -19.81 -14.98 -6.58
CA GLU A 82 -19.32 -16.29 -6.18
C GLU A 82 -20.32 -17.03 -5.30
N TYR A 83 -20.91 -16.35 -4.30
CA TYR A 83 -21.94 -16.93 -3.46
C TYR A 83 -23.16 -17.41 -4.24
N GLN A 84 -23.63 -16.64 -5.22
CA GLN A 84 -24.77 -17.02 -6.07
C GLN A 84 -24.49 -18.23 -6.97
N LYS A 85 -23.23 -18.44 -7.36
CA LYS A 85 -22.82 -19.59 -8.19
C LYS A 85 -22.58 -20.87 -7.38
N ARG A 86 -22.55 -20.79 -6.05
CA ARG A 86 -22.31 -21.98 -5.22
C ARG A 86 -23.52 -22.89 -5.23
N ASN A 87 -23.25 -24.18 -5.34
CA ASN A 87 -24.24 -25.22 -5.20
C ASN A 87 -24.62 -25.39 -3.71
N LEU A 88 -25.55 -24.57 -3.22
CA LEU A 88 -25.96 -24.60 -1.82
C LEU A 88 -26.66 -25.92 -1.42
N LEU A 89 -27.19 -26.64 -2.40
CA LEU A 89 -27.88 -27.92 -2.24
C LEU A 89 -26.95 -29.15 -2.37
N ASN A 90 -25.67 -28.95 -2.74
CA ASN A 90 -24.71 -30.01 -3.03
C ASN A 90 -25.23 -31.08 -4.02
N GLN A 91 -25.99 -30.68 -5.04
CA GLN A 91 -26.53 -31.59 -6.05
C GLN A 91 -25.66 -31.68 -7.30
N GLU A 92 -25.39 -32.89 -7.79
CA GLU A 92 -24.64 -33.07 -9.03
C GLU A 92 -25.57 -32.93 -10.24
N PHE A 93 -25.34 -31.89 -11.07
CA PHE A 93 -26.05 -31.70 -12.32
C PHE A 93 -25.19 -32.21 -13.48
N GLN A 94 -25.59 -33.32 -14.11
CA GLN A 94 -24.92 -33.84 -15.30
C GLN A 94 -25.62 -33.29 -16.54
N SER A 95 -24.89 -32.54 -17.38
CA SER A 95 -25.38 -32.17 -18.70
C SER A 95 -25.23 -33.37 -19.63
N ARG A 96 -26.34 -33.87 -20.21
CA ARG A 96 -26.26 -34.88 -21.26
C ARG A 96 -25.53 -34.29 -22.48
N PRO A 97 -24.55 -34.99 -23.07
CA PRO A 97 -23.99 -34.57 -24.34
C PRO A 97 -25.08 -34.68 -25.42
N GLU A 98 -25.22 -33.66 -26.25
CA GLU A 98 -26.15 -33.69 -27.39
C GLU A 98 -25.60 -34.63 -28.47
N GLU A 99 -26.47 -35.50 -28.99
CA GLU A 99 -26.19 -36.48 -30.06
C GLU A 99 -26.20 -35.84 -31.46
#